data_AF-K2FB87-F1
#
_entry.id   AF-K2FB87-F1
#
_cell.length_a   1.000
_cell.length_b   1.000
_cell.length_c   1.000
_cell.angle_alpha   90.00
_cell.angle_beta   90.00
_cell.angle_gamma   90.00
#
_symmetry.space_group_name_H-M   'P 1'
#
loop_
_entity.id
_entity.type
_entity.pdbx_description
1 polymer ?
#
loop_
_entity_poly.entity_id
_entity_poly.type
_entity_poly.pdbx_seq_one_letter_code
_entity_poly.pdbx_strand_id
1 'polypeptide(L)'
;MLDKEWFLEHSFFLTLVLLFVLLGVVDLLNVDRFAYQTICDLVSPLTNYPCATFYDLPIWEVYLTAALLAALYHVHEGIKTSNKHLAAYRK
;
A
#
# COMPACT_ATOMS: atom_id res chain seq x y z
N MET A 1 20.07 12.80 14.09
CA MET A 1 19.84 11.48 14.71
C MET A 1 18.35 11.22 14.59
N LEU A 2 17.92 10.33 13.70
CA LEU A 2 16.54 9.83 13.74
C LEU A 2 16.52 8.78 14.86
N ASP A 3 16.02 9.17 16.03
CA ASP A 3 16.04 8.31 17.20
C ASP A 3 15.12 7.09 16.99
N LYS A 4 15.60 5.90 17.37
CA LYS A 4 14.88 4.62 17.25
C LYS A 4 13.44 4.69 17.78
N GLU A 5 13.19 5.54 18.77
CA GLU A 5 11.88 5.75 19.38
C GLU A 5 10.87 6.35 18.39
N TRP A 6 11.29 7.30 17.56
CA TRP A 6 10.43 7.90 16.54
C TRP A 6 9.98 6.86 15.49
N PHE A 7 10.91 6.00 15.09
CA PHE A 7 10.66 4.89 14.16
C PHE A 7 9.68 3.85 14.73
N LEU A 8 9.78 3.55 16.03
CA LEU A 8 8.87 2.62 16.71
C LEU A 8 7.45 3.22 16.83
N GLU A 9 7.35 4.50 17.18
CA GLU A 9 6.08 5.20 17.32
C GLU A 9 5.34 5.34 15.97
N HIS A 10 6.06 5.53 14.87
CA HIS A 10 5.50 5.68 13.53
C HIS A 10 5.63 4.41 12.66
N SER A 11 5.94 3.27 13.26
CA SER A 11 6.23 2.02 12.55
C SER A 11 5.11 1.58 11.60
N PHE A 12 3.86 1.79 11.99
CA PHE A 12 2.70 1.51 11.14
C PHE A 12 2.59 2.47 9.95
N PHE A 13 2.80 3.77 10.17
CA PHE A 13 2.82 4.76 9.09
C PHE A 13 3.93 4.47 8.08
N LEU A 14 5.14 4.15 8.56
CA LEU A 14 6.26 3.76 7.72
C LEU A 14 5.97 2.49 6.92
N THR A 15 5.25 1.54 7.51
CA THR A 15 4.81 0.33 6.81
C THR A 15 3.85 0.68 5.67
N LEU A 16 2.90 1.59 5.89
CA LEU A 16 1.97 2.05 4.84
C LEU A 16 2.70 2.80 3.71
N VAL A 17 3.66 3.65 4.05
CA VAL A 17 4.49 4.36 3.06
C VAL A 17 5.35 3.38 2.26
N LEU A 18 5.97 2.40 2.92
CA LEU A 18 6.73 1.35 2.25
C LEU A 18 5.85 0.54 1.30
N LEU A 19 4.64 0.17 1.73
CA LEU A 19 3.68 -0.56 0.91
C LEU A 19 3.28 0.26 -0.32
N PHE A 20 3.02 1.56 -0.15
CA PHE A 20 2.69 2.48 -1.24
C PHE A 20 3.83 2.60 -2.26
N VAL A 21 5.07 2.76 -1.79
CA VAL A 21 6.25 2.80 -2.66
C VAL A 21 6.42 1.46 -3.40
N LEU A 22 6.28 0.33 -2.70
CA LEU A 22 6.35 -1.01 -3.30
C LEU A 22 5.32 -1.19 -4.41
N LEU A 23 4.05 -0.82 -4.16
CA LEU A 23 2.99 -0.89 -5.16
C LEU A 23 3.30 -0.01 -6.37
N GLY A 24 3.84 1.19 -6.14
CA GLY A 24 4.25 2.10 -7.23
C GLY A 24 5.42 1.54 -8.05
N VAL A 25 6.36 0.84 -7.42
CA VAL A 25 7.47 0.18 -8.15
C VAL A 25 6.96 -1.01 -8.96
N VAL A 26 6.03 -1.80 -8.42
CA VAL A 26 5.41 -2.94 -9.12
C VAL A 26 4.69 -2.46 -10.38
N ASP A 27 3.93 -1.37 -10.27
CA ASP A 27 3.24 -0.71 -11.40
C ASP A 27 4.24 -0.14 -12.42
N LEU A 28 5.23 0.65 -11.97
CA LEU A 28 6.19 1.31 -12.86
C LEU A 28 7.08 0.32 -13.62
N LEU A 29 7.34 -0.85 -13.04
CA LEU A 29 8.08 -1.94 -13.67
C LEU A 29 7.17 -2.92 -14.44
N ASN A 30 5.86 -2.70 -14.47
CA ASN A 30 4.87 -3.56 -15.14
C ASN A 30 5.01 -5.05 -14.71
N VAL A 31 5.36 -5.27 -13.43
CA VAL A 31 5.66 -6.59 -12.86
C VAL A 31 4.40 -7.45 -12.83
N ASP A 32 3.25 -6.83 -12.65
CA ASP A 32 1.92 -7.43 -12.73
C ASP A 32 1.67 -8.09 -14.09
N ARG A 33 1.99 -7.41 -15.19
CA ARG A 33 1.88 -7.96 -16.54
C ARG A 33 2.85 -9.12 -16.76
N PHE A 34 4.10 -8.96 -16.31
CA PHE A 34 5.10 -10.02 -16.41
C PHE A 34 4.72 -11.27 -15.60
N ALA A 35 4.25 -11.09 -14.37
CA ALA A 35 3.82 -12.16 -13.50
C ALA A 35 2.57 -12.86 -14.05
N TYR A 36 1.57 -12.10 -14.53
CA TYR A 36 0.40 -12.66 -15.19
C TYR A 36 0.81 -13.51 -16.39
N GLN A 37 1.64 -12.96 -17.28
CA GLN A 37 2.06 -13.67 -18.48
C GLN A 37 2.81 -14.96 -18.14
N THR A 38 3.74 -14.90 -17.17
CA THR A 38 4.51 -16.07 -16.73
C THR A 38 3.63 -17.16 -16.11
N ILE A 39 2.70 -16.78 -15.23
CA ILE A 39 1.76 -17.75 -14.61
C ILE A 39 0.81 -18.30 -15.66
N CYS A 40 0.33 -17.44 -16.56
CA CYS A 40 -0.63 -17.84 -17.58
C CYS A 40 0.02 -18.77 -18.61
N ASP A 41 1.25 -18.51 -19.05
CA ASP A 41 2.01 -19.41 -19.94
C ASP A 41 2.26 -20.78 -19.28
N LEU A 42 2.42 -20.83 -17.96
CA LEU A 42 2.59 -22.07 -17.20
C LEU A 42 1.28 -22.89 -17.11
N VAL A 43 0.14 -22.20 -16.98
CA VAL A 43 -1.18 -22.81 -16.74
C VAL A 43 -1.97 -23.05 -18.03
N SER A 44 -1.73 -22.24 -19.07
CA SER A 44 -2.31 -22.36 -20.41
C SER A 44 -2.33 -23.79 -20.96
N PRO A 45 -1.25 -24.59 -20.90
CA PRO A 45 -1.25 -25.96 -21.42
C PRO A 45 -2.17 -26.90 -20.62
N LEU A 46 -2.49 -26.57 -19.37
CA LEU A 46 -3.38 -27.36 -18.51
C LEU A 46 -4.86 -27.00 -18.72
N THR A 47 -5.16 -25.76 -19.12
CA THR A 47 -6.54 -25.24 -19.18
C THR A 47 -7.09 -25.07 -20.58
N ASN A 48 -6.26 -25.17 -21.63
CA ASN A 48 -6.62 -24.91 -23.03
C ASN A 48 -7.29 -23.54 -23.26
N TYR A 49 -7.07 -22.58 -22.34
CA TYR A 49 -7.63 -21.24 -22.43
C TYR A 49 -6.55 -20.26 -22.92
N PRO A 50 -6.85 -19.40 -23.91
CA PRO A 50 -5.90 -18.40 -24.37
C PRO A 50 -5.69 -17.34 -23.29
N CYS A 51 -4.44 -17.03 -23.01
CA CYS A 51 -4.06 -15.93 -22.13
C CYS A 51 -4.35 -14.59 -22.79
N ALA A 52 -5.01 -13.69 -22.08
CA ALA A 52 -5.22 -12.33 -22.56
C ALA A 52 -3.87 -11.60 -22.58
N THR A 53 -3.55 -10.88 -23.65
CA THR A 53 -2.28 -10.13 -23.75
C THR A 53 -2.29 -8.83 -22.94
N PHE A 54 -3.46 -8.49 -22.40
CA PHE A 54 -3.75 -7.35 -21.55
C PHE A 54 -4.39 -7.89 -20.27
N TYR A 55 -3.65 -7.83 -19.17
CA TYR A 55 -4.19 -8.03 -17.85
C TYR A 55 -3.96 -6.73 -17.09
N ASP A 56 -4.96 -5.85 -17.13
CA ASP A 56 -4.99 -4.68 -16.28
C ASP A 56 -5.51 -5.13 -14.93
N LEU A 57 -4.59 -5.42 -14.01
CA LEU A 57 -4.95 -5.30 -12.60
C LEU A 57 -5.44 -3.86 -12.40
N PRO A 58 -6.54 -3.62 -11.68
CA PRO A 58 -6.96 -2.28 -11.32
C PRO A 58 -6.00 -1.73 -10.24
N ILE A 59 -4.71 -1.66 -10.56
CA ILE A 59 -3.64 -1.17 -9.70
C ILE A 59 -3.96 0.24 -9.23
N TRP A 60 -4.64 1.03 -10.06
CA TRP A 60 -5.18 2.33 -9.66
C TRP A 60 -6.09 2.25 -8.43
N GLU A 61 -6.97 1.25 -8.36
CA GLU A 61 -7.86 1.04 -7.22
C GLU A 61 -7.07 0.59 -5.97
N VAL A 62 -6.06 -0.26 -6.15
CA VAL A 62 -5.15 -0.72 -5.08
C VAL A 62 -4.32 0.45 -4.54
N TYR A 63 -3.83 1.30 -5.43
CA TYR A 63 -3.04 2.48 -5.10
C TYR A 63 -3.88 3.53 -4.38
N LEU A 64 -5.10 3.78 -4.87
CA LEU A 64 -6.06 4.69 -4.26
C LEU A 64 -6.47 4.22 -2.86
N THR A 65 -6.72 2.92 -2.67
CA THR A 65 -7.04 2.37 -1.34
C THR A 65 -5.87 2.47 -0.38
N ALA A 66 -4.64 2.18 -0.82
CA ALA A 66 -3.44 2.37 0.00
C ALA A 66 -3.26 3.84 0.40
N ALA A 67 -3.43 4.77 -0.53
CA ALA A 67 -3.35 6.21 -0.27
C ALA A 67 -4.43 6.69 0.73
N LEU A 68 -5.68 6.21 0.57
CA LEU A 68 -6.78 6.52 1.48
C LEU A 68 -6.51 6.00 2.90
N LEU A 69 -6.00 4.77 3.04
CA LEU A 69 -5.66 4.20 4.35
C LEU A 69 -4.53 5.00 5.04
N ALA A 70 -3.51 5.40 4.28
CA ALA A 70 -2.43 6.25 4.81
C ALA A 70 -2.95 7.63 5.25
N ALA A 71 -3.82 8.26 4.46
CA ALA A 71 -4.44 9.53 4.80
C ALA A 71 -5.33 9.42 6.05
N LEU A 72 -6.17 8.38 6.13
CA LEU A 72 -7.03 8.12 7.29
C LEU A 72 -6.21 7.89 8.56
N TYR A 73 -5.14 7.10 8.47
CA TYR A 73 -4.25 6.88 9.61
C TYR A 73 -3.61 8.19 10.10
N HIS A 74 -3.15 9.03 9.18
CA HIS A 74 -2.55 10.33 9.51
C HIS A 74 -3.56 11.26 10.23
N VAL A 75 -4.79 11.35 9.71
CA VAL A 75 -5.85 12.14 10.34
C VAL A 75 -6.20 11.59 11.73
N HIS A 76 -6.28 10.27 11.87
CA HIS A 76 -6.58 9.62 13.15
C HIS A 76 -5.53 9.91 14.23
N GLU A 77 -4.24 9.84 13.92
CA GLU A 77 -3.18 10.21 14.88
C GLU A 77 -3.21 11.71 15.22
N GLY A 78 -3.56 12.58 14.26
CA GLY A 78 -3.81 14.00 14.52
C GLY A 78 -4.95 14.24 15.52
N ILE A 79 -6.08 13.55 15.34
CA ILE A 79 -7.24 13.62 16.26
C ILE A 79 -6.86 13.12 17.66
N LYS A 80 -6.17 11.99 17.74
CA LYS A 80 -5.72 11.40 19.02
C LYS A 80 -4.78 12.34 19.77
N THR A 81 -3.87 12.99 19.06
CA THR A 81 -2.94 13.97 19.65
C THR A 81 -3.70 15.22 20.14
N SER A 82 -4.61 15.76 19.31
CA SER A 82 -5.46 16.90 19.70
C SER A 82 -6.30 16.59 20.94
N ASN A 83 -6.91 15.40 21.01
CA ASN A 83 -7.70 14.94 22.17
C ASN A 83 -6.85 14.80 23.44
N LYS A 84 -5.60 14.33 23.35
CA LYS A 84 -4.67 14.30 24.48
C LYS A 84 -4.40 15.71 25.04
N HIS A 85 -4.17 16.69 24.14
CA HIS A 85 -3.96 18.07 24.56
C HIS A 85 -5.21 18.66 25.23
N LEU A 86 -6.39 18.47 24.65
CA LEU A 86 -7.67 18.92 25.24
C LEU A 86 -7.94 18.30 26.61
N ALA A 87 -7.61 17.01 26.80
CA ALA A 87 -7.77 16.33 28.08
C ALA A 87 -6.79 16.86 29.16
N ALA A 88 -5.59 17.29 28.77
CA ALA A 88 -4.60 17.87 29.68
C ALA A 88 -5.03 19.26 30.20
N TYR A 89 -5.70 20.07 29.38
CA TYR A 89 -6.24 21.38 29.77
C TYR A 89 -7.53 21.31 30.59
N ARG A 90 -8.16 20.13 30.68
CA ARG A 90 -9.39 19.92 31.47
C ARG A 90 -9.12 19.54 32.94
N LYS A 91 -7.86 19.42 33.34
CA LYS A 91 -7.40 19.25 34.73
C LYS A 91 -6.89 20.57 35.26
#